data_AF-A0AAU0YQ96-F1
#
_entry.id   AF-A0AAU0YQ96-F1
#
_cell.length_a   1.000
_cell.length_b   1.000
_cell.length_c   1.000
_cell.angle_alpha   90.00
_cell.angle_beta   90.00
_cell.angle_gamma   90.00
#
_symmetry.space_group_name_H-M   'P 1'
#
loop_
_entity.id
_entity.type
_entity.pdbx_description
1 polymer ?
#
loop_
_entity_poly.entity_id
_entity_poly.type
_entity_poly.pdbx_seq_one_letter_code
_entity_poly.pdbx_strand_id
1 'polypeptide(L)'
;MGRVDVLDRVKSLVILPDGIHVRTEDVARYFEVSTTAVRRLTDRHQGELAENGMRVLRGAELRSFRSDILSLWEREEREKPESYPQAATRLRLYTRYTRRTVLNVAMLLRDSDIARCVRTYLLDAEHDLRAGYASLEHRVTRVESCLAGVGSALQELGPVLNRMSHRLDSLDRRLDVTHQVVGAMSLRLGHMSEDIVRIDGRMDDLARNLKDLSCHNRQR
;
A
#
# COMPACT_ATOMS: atom_id res chain seq x y z
N MET A 1 15.50 -0.13 0.22
CA MET A 1 16.84 0.20 0.75
C MET A 1 17.18 -0.86 1.78
N GLY A 2 18.07 -1.78 1.41
CA GLY A 2 18.32 -3.00 2.19
C GLY A 2 19.24 -2.72 3.37
N ARG A 3 19.15 -3.55 4.42
CA ARG A 3 20.05 -3.54 5.60
C ARG A 3 21.56 -3.58 5.24
N VAL A 4 21.89 -3.95 4.00
CA VAL A 4 23.25 -4.05 3.45
C VAL A 4 23.78 -2.75 2.83
N ASP A 5 22.95 -1.71 2.67
CA ASP A 5 23.36 -0.38 2.18
C ASP A 5 24.02 0.48 3.27
N VAL A 6 24.07 -0.05 4.50
CA VAL A 6 24.68 0.60 5.66
C VAL A 6 26.18 0.83 5.48
N LEU A 7 26.84 -0.07 4.74
CA LEU A 7 28.27 0.05 4.46
C LEU A 7 28.56 1.34 3.68
N ASP A 8 27.81 1.60 2.61
CA ASP A 8 28.01 2.77 1.75
C ASP A 8 27.74 4.11 2.46
N ARG A 9 26.94 4.11 3.54
CA ARG A 9 26.68 5.32 4.34
C ARG A 9 27.81 5.67 5.31
N VAL A 10 28.59 4.70 5.75
CA VAL A 10 29.73 4.93 6.66
C VAL A 10 30.99 5.25 5.84
N LYS A 11 31.22 4.51 4.77
CA LYS A 11 32.34 4.74 3.84
C LYS A 11 31.97 4.12 2.49
N SER A 12 32.43 4.67 1.36
CA SER A 12 32.14 4.04 0.06
C SER A 12 32.86 2.69 -0.02
N LEU A 13 32.09 1.60 -0.14
CA LEU A 13 32.64 0.27 -0.35
C LEU A 13 33.02 0.13 -1.83
N VAL A 14 34.30 -0.12 -2.11
CA VAL A 14 34.74 -0.43 -3.49
C VAL A 14 34.33 -1.86 -3.80
N ILE A 15 33.31 -2.00 -4.63
CA ILE A 15 32.77 -3.28 -5.09
C ILE A 15 33.39 -3.60 -6.46
N LEU A 16 33.62 -4.89 -6.74
CA LEU A 16 34.00 -5.35 -8.08
C LEU A 16 32.92 -5.00 -9.13
N PRO A 17 33.22 -5.05 -10.45
CA PRO A 17 32.28 -4.64 -11.51
C PRO A 17 30.97 -5.44 -11.49
N ASP A 18 30.98 -6.62 -10.87
CA ASP A 18 29.80 -7.46 -10.65
C ASP A 18 28.74 -6.80 -9.77
N GLY A 19 29.07 -5.72 -9.04
CA GLY A 19 28.17 -5.05 -8.10
C GLY A 19 27.85 -5.84 -6.83
N ILE A 20 28.41 -7.05 -6.66
CA ILE A 20 28.02 -8.00 -5.61
C ILE A 20 29.20 -8.43 -4.72
N HIS A 21 30.41 -8.54 -5.28
CA HIS A 21 31.56 -9.14 -4.60
C HIS A 21 32.61 -8.09 -4.22
N VAL A 22 33.28 -8.31 -3.10
CA VAL A 22 34.42 -7.50 -2.61
C VAL A 22 35.60 -8.43 -2.34
N ARG A 23 36.84 -7.98 -2.60
CA ARG A 23 38.07 -8.74 -2.33
C ARG A 23 38.54 -8.56 -0.90
N THR A 24 39.35 -9.50 -0.39
CA THR A 24 39.99 -9.36 0.93
C THR A 24 40.78 -8.05 1.06
N GLU A 25 41.46 -7.62 0.01
CA GLU A 25 42.25 -6.38 0.01
C GLU A 25 41.36 -5.13 0.14
N ASP A 26 40.22 -5.11 -0.55
CA ASP A 26 39.30 -3.97 -0.52
C ASP A 26 38.51 -3.94 0.80
N VAL A 27 38.19 -5.10 1.39
CA VAL A 27 37.65 -5.19 2.77
C VAL A 27 38.64 -4.66 3.79
N ALA A 28 39.93 -5.02 3.67
CA ALA A 28 40.98 -4.52 4.55
C ALA A 28 41.14 -3.00 4.43
N ARG A 29 41.09 -2.45 3.20
CA ARG A 29 41.10 -1.01 2.95
C ARG A 29 39.88 -0.30 3.52
N TYR A 30 38.70 -0.90 3.38
CA TYR A 30 37.46 -0.34 3.90
C TYR A 30 37.54 -0.17 5.42
N PHE A 31 37.92 -1.22 6.16
CA PHE A 31 38.01 -1.20 7.62
C PHE A 31 39.32 -0.61 8.19
N GLU A 32 40.24 -0.16 7.32
CA GLU A 32 41.55 0.39 7.72
C GLU A 32 42.38 -0.57 8.58
N VAL A 33 42.36 -1.86 8.21
CA VAL A 33 43.10 -2.93 8.88
C VAL A 33 44.09 -3.61 7.95
N SER A 34 45.08 -4.29 8.50
CA SER A 34 46.02 -5.08 7.70
C SER A 34 45.32 -6.27 7.04
N THR A 35 45.72 -6.60 5.80
CA THR A 35 45.21 -7.79 5.09
C THR A 35 45.48 -9.09 5.87
N THR A 36 46.57 -9.12 6.65
CA THR A 36 46.89 -10.22 7.57
C THR A 36 45.89 -10.36 8.70
N ALA A 37 45.35 -9.26 9.23
CA ALA A 37 44.33 -9.30 10.28
C ALA A 37 43.02 -9.89 9.73
N VAL A 38 42.61 -9.47 8.52
CA VAL A 38 41.42 -10.00 7.85
C VAL A 38 41.58 -11.49 7.53
N ARG A 39 42.76 -11.92 7.06
CA ARG A 39 43.05 -13.35 6.82
C ARG A 39 42.96 -14.18 8.11
N ARG A 40 43.63 -13.75 9.19
CA ARG A 40 43.56 -14.43 10.50
C ARG A 40 42.15 -14.48 11.08
N LEU A 41 41.33 -13.46 10.81
CA LEU A 41 39.94 -13.44 11.22
C LEU A 41 39.12 -14.43 10.38
N THR A 42 39.38 -14.46 9.08
CA THR A 42 38.76 -15.39 8.13
C THR A 42 39.07 -16.85 8.44
N ASP A 43 40.33 -17.14 8.77
CA ASP A 43 40.77 -18.50 9.14
C ASP A 43 40.11 -18.98 10.44
N ARG A 44 39.87 -18.07 11.39
CA ARG A 44 39.22 -18.37 12.68
C ARG A 44 37.71 -18.53 12.58
N HIS A 45 37.05 -17.80 11.68
CA HIS A 45 35.58 -17.76 11.54
C HIS A 45 35.13 -18.23 10.15
N GLN A 46 35.84 -19.20 9.57
CA GLN A 46 35.60 -19.64 8.19
C GLN A 46 34.17 -20.14 7.99
N GLY A 47 33.63 -20.91 8.96
CA GLY A 47 32.27 -21.46 8.88
C GLY A 47 31.21 -20.37 8.81
N GLU A 48 31.27 -19.40 9.72
CA GLU A 48 30.32 -18.29 9.79
C GLU A 48 30.39 -17.39 8.55
N LEU A 49 31.60 -17.10 8.09
CA LEU A 49 31.79 -16.27 6.89
C LEU A 49 31.31 -17.00 5.64
N ALA A 50 31.56 -18.31 5.52
CA ALA A 50 31.10 -19.12 4.39
C ALA A 50 29.58 -19.19 4.29
N GLU A 51 28.89 -19.38 5.42
CA GLU A 51 27.43 -19.35 5.50
C GLU A 51 26.86 -17.99 5.09
N ASN A 52 27.57 -16.91 5.44
CA ASN A 52 27.21 -15.55 5.06
C ASN A 52 27.70 -15.14 3.66
N GLY A 53 28.08 -16.09 2.81
CA GLY A 53 28.37 -15.86 1.40
C GLY A 53 29.84 -15.68 1.05
N MET A 54 30.77 -15.96 1.96
CA MET A 54 32.20 -16.00 1.65
C MET A 54 32.52 -17.23 0.80
N ARG A 55 33.24 -17.05 -0.31
CA ARG A 55 33.79 -18.17 -1.08
C ARG A 55 35.29 -17.99 -1.31
N VAL A 56 36.04 -19.04 -1.00
CA VAL A 56 37.48 -19.13 -1.28
C VAL A 56 37.65 -19.85 -2.61
N LEU A 57 38.09 -19.12 -3.63
CA LEU A 57 38.36 -19.66 -4.95
C LEU A 57 39.79 -20.17 -5.04
N ARG A 58 39.97 -21.32 -5.70
CA ARG A 58 41.27 -21.93 -5.92
C ARG A 58 41.42 -22.39 -7.37
N GLY A 59 42.62 -22.27 -7.93
CA GLY A 59 43.00 -22.93 -9.18
C GLY A 59 42.12 -22.57 -10.39
N ALA A 60 41.35 -23.55 -10.89
CA ALA A 60 40.56 -23.42 -12.11
C ALA A 60 39.42 -22.39 -11.99
N GLU A 61 38.75 -22.32 -10.84
CA GLU A 61 37.68 -21.34 -10.58
C GLU A 61 38.20 -19.90 -10.51
N LEU A 62 39.47 -19.74 -10.11
CA LEU A 62 40.13 -18.45 -10.13
C LEU A 62 40.46 -18.01 -11.56
N ARG A 63 40.76 -18.96 -12.46
CA ARG A 63 41.07 -18.65 -13.86
C ARG A 63 39.84 -18.27 -14.66
N SER A 64 38.69 -18.91 -14.44
CA SER A 64 37.42 -18.51 -15.05
C SER A 64 36.96 -17.15 -14.52
N PHE A 65 36.99 -16.93 -13.20
CA PHE A 65 36.72 -15.60 -12.66
C PHE A 65 37.69 -14.53 -13.17
N ARG A 66 38.96 -14.96 -13.29
CA ARG A 66 40.05 -14.37 -14.06
C ARG A 66 39.58 -13.69 -15.34
N SER A 67 39.22 -14.56 -16.27
CA SER A 67 38.86 -14.23 -17.64
C SER A 67 37.56 -13.46 -17.74
N ASP A 68 36.58 -13.76 -16.89
CA ASP A 68 35.22 -13.27 -17.08
C ASP A 68 35.03 -11.87 -16.49
N ILE A 69 35.77 -11.54 -15.41
CA ILE A 69 35.47 -10.36 -14.58
C ILE A 69 36.63 -9.36 -14.54
N LEU A 70 37.89 -9.80 -14.52
CA LEU A 70 39.02 -8.86 -14.55
C LEU A 70 39.34 -8.32 -15.95
N SER A 71 38.93 -9.00 -17.02
CA SER A 71 39.07 -8.49 -18.40
C SER A 71 38.26 -7.20 -18.64
N LEU A 72 37.19 -6.99 -17.87
CA LEU A 72 36.40 -5.75 -17.89
C LEU A 72 37.04 -4.62 -17.07
N TRP A 73 37.78 -4.94 -16.00
CA TRP A 73 38.45 -3.97 -15.12
C TRP A 73 39.86 -3.56 -15.57
N GLU A 74 40.62 -4.45 -16.22
CA GLU A 74 41.94 -4.13 -16.78
C GLU A 74 41.89 -3.04 -17.88
N ARG A 75 40.69 -2.66 -18.34
CA ARG A 75 40.49 -1.54 -19.28
C ARG A 75 40.43 -0.17 -18.61
N GLU A 76 40.04 -0.08 -17.35
CA GLU A 76 39.91 1.18 -16.60
C GLU A 76 41.22 1.58 -15.88
N GLU A 77 42.05 0.62 -15.47
CA GLU A 77 43.32 0.85 -14.76
C GLU A 77 44.56 0.96 -15.69
N ARG A 78 44.37 1.33 -16.97
CA ARG A 78 45.47 1.55 -17.94
C ARG A 78 46.24 2.88 -17.69
N GLU A 79 46.77 3.05 -16.48
CA GLU A 79 47.79 4.06 -16.19
C GLU A 79 48.88 3.52 -15.24
N LYS A 80 49.27 2.25 -15.30
CA LYS A 80 50.56 1.77 -14.74
C LYS A 80 51.18 0.67 -15.61
N PRO A 81 52.44 0.79 -16.04
CA PRO A 81 53.04 -0.16 -16.97
C PRO A 81 53.57 -1.42 -16.26
N GLU A 82 53.33 -2.54 -16.94
CA GLU A 82 54.13 -3.77 -17.03
C GLU A 82 54.54 -4.53 -15.75
N SER A 83 53.94 -5.71 -15.55
CA SER A 83 54.71 -6.95 -15.31
C SER A 83 53.84 -8.22 -15.46
N TYR A 84 54.06 -8.92 -16.58
CA TYR A 84 53.84 -10.33 -16.94
C TYR A 84 52.55 -11.12 -16.54
N PRO A 85 51.91 -11.81 -17.51
CA PRO A 85 50.70 -12.62 -17.31
C PRO A 85 50.95 -14.03 -16.71
N GLN A 86 52.20 -14.44 -16.49
CA GLN A 86 52.55 -15.83 -16.20
C GLN A 86 52.95 -16.13 -14.74
N ALA A 87 53.18 -15.12 -13.89
CA ALA A 87 53.61 -15.33 -12.50
C ALA A 87 52.45 -15.55 -11.50
N ALA A 88 51.20 -15.27 -11.91
CA ALA A 88 50.03 -15.32 -11.04
C ALA A 88 49.41 -16.73 -10.85
N THR A 89 50.00 -17.77 -11.47
CA THR A 89 49.52 -19.16 -11.38
C THR A 89 50.01 -19.88 -10.12
N ARG A 90 50.77 -19.22 -9.23
CA ARG A 90 51.11 -19.75 -7.91
C ARG A 90 50.01 -19.40 -6.91
N LEU A 91 49.03 -20.30 -6.78
CA LEU A 91 48.28 -20.57 -5.54
C LEU A 91 47.72 -19.36 -4.77
N ARG A 92 47.33 -18.27 -5.43
CA ARG A 92 46.65 -17.17 -4.76
C ARG A 92 45.20 -17.57 -4.46
N LEU A 93 44.96 -18.01 -3.23
CA LEU A 93 43.61 -18.14 -2.68
C LEU A 93 42.93 -16.77 -2.82
N TYR A 94 41.80 -16.73 -3.53
CA TYR A 94 41.05 -15.50 -3.74
C TYR A 94 39.72 -15.60 -3.01
N THR A 95 39.50 -14.74 -2.04
CA THR A 95 38.28 -14.79 -1.23
C THR A 95 37.32 -13.71 -1.69
N ARG A 96 36.11 -14.11 -2.09
CA ARG A 96 35.01 -13.19 -2.39
C ARG A 96 34.15 -13.01 -1.14
N TYR A 97 33.80 -11.76 -0.86
CA TYR A 97 32.88 -11.36 0.20
C TYR A 97 31.63 -10.73 -0.44
N THR A 98 30.45 -11.09 0.04
CA THR A 98 29.21 -10.34 -0.28
C THR A 98 29.03 -9.20 0.72
N ARG A 99 28.14 -8.23 0.46
CA ARG A 99 27.82 -7.16 1.41
C ARG A 99 27.46 -7.69 2.82
N ARG A 100 26.74 -8.81 2.88
CA ARG A 100 26.40 -9.49 4.15
C ARG A 100 27.64 -10.03 4.86
N THR A 101 28.58 -10.61 4.10
CA THR A 101 29.87 -11.07 4.64
C THR A 101 30.71 -9.92 5.16
N VAL A 102 30.77 -8.79 4.44
CA VAL A 102 31.51 -7.59 4.87
C VAL A 102 30.92 -7.02 6.17
N LEU A 103 29.58 -7.00 6.28
CA LEU A 103 28.92 -6.59 7.51
C LEU A 103 29.24 -7.53 8.67
N ASN A 104 29.30 -8.84 8.42
CA ASN A 104 29.70 -9.79 9.45
C ASN A 104 31.17 -9.58 9.87
N VAL A 105 32.06 -9.30 8.93
CA VAL A 105 33.45 -8.90 9.25
C VAL A 105 33.48 -7.66 10.15
N ALA A 106 32.57 -6.69 9.97
CA ALA A 106 32.44 -5.54 10.88
C ALA A 106 32.02 -5.93 12.31
N MET A 107 31.24 -7.02 12.46
CA MET A 107 30.85 -7.54 13.78
C MET A 107 32.02 -8.22 14.49
N LEU A 108 32.87 -8.92 13.73
CA LEU A 108 34.01 -9.68 14.25
C LEU A 108 35.26 -8.81 14.48
N LEU A 109 35.41 -7.69 13.77
CA LEU A 109 36.52 -6.76 13.93
C LEU A 109 36.34 -5.90 15.19
N ARG A 110 37.19 -6.15 16.20
CA ARG A 110 37.16 -5.39 17.46
C ARG A 110 37.85 -4.02 17.35
N ASP A 111 38.99 -3.99 16.67
CA ASP A 111 39.97 -2.89 16.75
C ASP A 111 39.85 -1.86 15.62
N SER A 112 38.87 -2.00 14.71
CA SER A 112 38.63 -1.02 13.64
C SER A 112 37.62 0.04 14.08
N ASP A 113 38.01 1.30 13.97
CA ASP A 113 37.13 2.44 14.25
C ASP A 113 35.95 2.51 13.26
N ILE A 114 36.20 2.16 12.00
CA ILE A 114 35.14 2.07 10.98
C ILE A 114 34.18 0.93 11.31
N ALA A 115 34.68 -0.23 11.76
CA ALA A 115 33.82 -1.32 12.22
C ALA A 115 33.00 -0.89 13.47
N ARG A 116 33.57 -0.08 14.35
CA ARG A 116 32.83 0.52 15.48
C ARG A 116 31.71 1.43 15.00
N CYS A 117 32.00 2.33 14.05
CA CYS A 117 31.00 3.24 13.47
C CYS A 117 29.86 2.47 12.77
N VAL A 118 30.18 1.41 12.01
CA VAL A 118 29.16 0.54 11.38
C VAL A 118 28.24 -0.10 12.41
N ARG A 119 28.79 -0.61 13.53
CA ARG A 119 28.00 -1.20 14.62
C ARG A 119 27.11 -0.16 15.30
N THR A 120 27.65 1.02 15.61
CA THR A 120 26.87 2.12 16.20
C THR A 120 25.73 2.54 15.28
N TYR A 121 26.01 2.77 14.00
CA TYR A 121 24.97 3.13 13.03
C TYR A 121 23.89 2.05 12.91
N LEU A 122 24.25 0.77 12.93
CA LEU A 122 23.27 -0.31 12.90
C LEU A 122 22.37 -0.32 14.13
N LEU A 123 22.94 -0.04 15.31
CA LEU A 123 22.17 0.06 16.55
C LEU A 123 21.24 1.27 16.53
N ASP A 124 21.71 2.42 16.07
CA ASP A 124 20.91 3.65 15.94
C ASP A 124 19.77 3.44 14.92
N ALA A 125 20.07 2.88 13.76
CA ALA A 125 19.07 2.57 12.75
C ALA A 125 18.03 1.55 13.24
N GLU A 126 18.44 0.58 14.04
CA GLU A 126 17.52 -0.38 14.66
C GLU A 126 16.63 0.30 15.71
N HIS A 127 17.21 1.18 16.52
CA HIS A 127 16.49 1.98 17.51
C HIS A 127 15.46 2.89 16.84
N ASP A 128 15.84 3.61 15.78
CA ASP A 128 14.95 4.48 15.01
C ASP A 128 13.81 3.69 14.37
N LEU A 129 14.09 2.51 13.83
CA LEU A 129 13.05 1.62 13.29
C LEU A 129 12.08 1.18 14.40
N ARG A 130 12.59 0.76 15.57
CA ARG A 130 11.73 0.41 16.72
C ARG A 130 10.89 1.59 17.19
N ALA A 131 11.45 2.78 17.28
CA ALA A 131 10.73 3.99 17.63
C ALA A 131 9.63 4.32 16.60
N GLY A 132 9.94 4.16 15.31
CA GLY A 132 8.98 4.30 14.22
C GLY A 132 7.82 3.31 14.33
N TYR A 133 8.11 2.04 14.63
CA TYR A 133 7.07 1.02 14.85
C TYR A 133 6.18 1.35 16.05
N ALA A 134 6.76 1.76 17.18
CA ALA A 134 6.00 2.15 18.36
C ALA A 134 5.09 3.37 18.07
N SER A 135 5.57 4.36 17.32
CA SER A 135 4.76 5.50 16.88
C SER A 135 3.60 5.07 15.97
N LEU A 136 3.87 4.14 15.04
CA LEU A 136 2.85 3.61 14.15
C LEU A 136 1.77 2.84 14.92
N GLU A 137 2.17 2.01 15.88
CA GLU A 137 1.25 1.29 16.77
C GLU A 137 0.32 2.25 17.52
N HIS A 138 0.87 3.31 18.13
CA HIS A 138 0.06 4.34 18.80
C HIS A 138 -0.94 5.03 17.87
N ARG A 139 -0.55 5.27 16.60
CA ARG A 139 -1.45 5.85 15.60
C ARG A 139 -2.57 4.89 15.23
N VAL A 140 -2.26 3.60 15.07
CA VAL A 140 -3.25 2.56 14.78
C VAL A 140 -4.23 2.44 15.93
N THR A 141 -3.77 2.32 17.18
CA THR A 141 -4.64 2.25 18.36
C THR A 141 -5.57 3.46 18.48
N ARG A 142 -5.09 4.65 18.14
CA ARG A 142 -5.91 5.87 18.12
C ARG A 142 -7.00 5.82 17.05
N VAL A 143 -6.66 5.36 15.85
CA VAL A 143 -7.63 5.20 14.75
C VAL A 143 -8.66 4.14 15.11
N GLU A 144 -8.24 3.00 15.66
CA GLU A 144 -9.14 1.94 16.14
C GLU A 144 -10.13 2.47 17.18
N SER A 145 -9.65 3.26 18.15
CA SER A 145 -10.50 3.89 19.17
C SER A 145 -11.51 4.87 18.55
N CYS A 146 -11.10 5.67 17.56
CA CYS A 146 -12.02 6.57 16.85
C CYS A 146 -13.07 5.78 16.07
N LEU A 147 -12.65 4.72 15.36
CA LEU A 147 -13.55 3.86 14.58
C LEU A 147 -14.55 3.12 15.48
N ALA A 148 -14.14 2.68 16.67
CA ALA A 148 -15.05 2.12 17.65
C ALA A 148 -16.13 3.13 18.07
N GLY A 149 -15.74 4.40 18.29
CA GLY A 149 -16.68 5.49 18.55
C GLY A 149 -17.67 5.71 17.39
N VAL A 150 -17.16 5.77 16.15
CA VAL A 150 -18.03 5.88 14.95
C VAL A 150 -18.97 4.68 14.84
N GLY A 151 -18.48 3.46 15.09
CA GLY A 151 -19.29 2.24 15.08
C GLY A 151 -20.45 2.32 16.08
N SER A 152 -20.19 2.80 17.30
CA SER A 152 -21.24 2.99 18.31
C SER A 152 -22.30 4.02 17.87
N ALA A 153 -21.88 5.16 17.31
CA ALA A 153 -22.80 6.18 16.81
C ALA A 153 -23.66 5.67 15.64
N LEU A 154 -23.09 4.89 14.72
CA LEU A 154 -23.85 4.26 13.64
C LEU A 154 -24.85 3.22 14.18
N GLN A 155 -24.50 2.50 15.23
CA GLN A 155 -25.40 1.52 15.85
C GLN A 155 -26.63 2.18 16.49
N GLU A 156 -26.49 3.42 17.00
CA GLU A 156 -27.62 4.22 17.50
C GLU A 156 -28.58 4.70 16.40
N LEU A 157 -28.09 4.83 15.16
CA LEU A 157 -28.94 5.23 14.02
C LEU A 157 -29.88 4.11 13.56
N GLY A 158 -29.51 2.84 13.74
CA GLY A 158 -30.33 1.70 13.34
C GLY A 158 -31.77 1.76 13.90
N PRO A 159 -31.95 1.91 15.23
CA PRO A 159 -33.27 2.08 15.83
C PRO A 159 -34.03 3.33 15.40
N VAL A 160 -33.34 4.41 15.04
CA VAL A 160 -33.98 5.64 14.53
C VAL A 160 -34.53 5.39 13.13
N LEU A 161 -33.73 4.78 12.25
CA LEU A 161 -34.16 4.42 10.90
C LEU A 161 -35.33 3.44 10.92
N ASN A 162 -35.32 2.45 11.81
CA ASN A 162 -36.44 1.51 11.93
C ASN A 162 -37.74 2.20 12.38
N ARG A 163 -37.65 3.13 13.34
CA ARG A 163 -38.80 3.95 13.77
C ARG A 163 -39.31 4.85 12.63
N MET A 164 -38.41 5.43 11.83
CA MET A 164 -38.79 6.22 10.67
C MET A 164 -39.48 5.37 9.60
N SER A 165 -38.99 4.16 9.32
CA SER A 165 -39.63 3.22 8.39
C SER A 165 -41.06 2.92 8.82
N HIS A 166 -41.30 2.55 10.08
CA HIS A 166 -42.64 2.29 10.59
C HIS A 166 -43.56 3.51 10.51
N ARG A 167 -43.02 4.73 10.73
CA ARG A 167 -43.79 5.97 10.57
C ARG A 167 -44.16 6.23 9.11
N LEU A 168 -43.24 5.96 8.18
CA LEU A 168 -43.51 6.08 6.75
C LEU A 168 -44.56 5.07 6.29
N ASP A 169 -44.47 3.80 6.70
CA ASP A 169 -45.48 2.78 6.40
C ASP A 169 -46.87 3.18 6.92
N SER A 170 -46.93 3.78 8.11
CA SER A 170 -48.19 4.28 8.67
C SER A 170 -48.74 5.47 7.89
N LEU A 171 -47.86 6.34 7.37
CA LEU A 171 -48.28 7.47 6.54
C LEU A 171 -48.78 6.99 5.17
N ASP A 172 -48.09 6.02 4.57
CA ASP A 172 -48.45 5.42 3.28
C ASP A 172 -49.86 4.80 3.34
N ARG A 173 -50.13 3.99 4.38
CA ARG A 173 -51.49 3.45 4.62
C ARG A 173 -52.55 4.52 4.80
N ARG A 174 -52.23 5.63 5.48
CA ARG A 174 -53.18 6.74 5.64
C ARG A 174 -53.43 7.45 4.31
N LEU A 175 -52.40 7.61 3.49
CA LEU A 175 -52.52 8.20 2.15
C LEU A 175 -53.39 7.33 1.25
N ASP A 176 -53.21 6.01 1.26
CA ASP A 176 -54.07 5.08 0.50
C ASP A 176 -55.55 5.19 0.87
N VAL A 177 -55.86 5.27 2.17
CA VAL A 177 -57.24 5.48 2.64
C VAL A 177 -57.78 6.81 2.14
N THR A 178 -56.98 7.88 2.18
CA THR A 178 -57.42 9.18 1.64
C THR A 178 -57.64 9.14 0.13
N HIS A 179 -56.78 8.49 -0.64
CA HIS A 179 -56.96 8.30 -2.09
C HIS A 179 -58.22 7.50 -2.39
N GLN A 180 -58.53 6.47 -1.60
CA GLN A 180 -59.76 5.70 -1.76
C GLN A 180 -61.01 6.55 -1.52
N VAL A 181 -61.01 7.37 -0.47
CA VAL A 181 -62.13 8.29 -0.16
C VAL A 181 -62.29 9.33 -1.27
N VAL A 182 -61.19 9.92 -1.75
CA VAL A 182 -61.20 10.88 -2.85
C VAL A 182 -61.70 10.23 -4.14
N GLY A 183 -61.28 9.02 -4.46
CA GLY A 183 -61.81 8.25 -5.59
C GLY A 183 -63.32 8.03 -5.49
N ALA A 184 -63.81 7.64 -4.31
CA ALA A 184 -65.24 7.49 -4.07
C ALA A 184 -66.01 8.83 -4.16
N MET A 185 -65.41 9.94 -3.71
CA MET A 185 -65.96 11.28 -3.90
C MET A 185 -66.04 11.66 -5.37
N SER A 186 -64.98 11.38 -6.15
CA SER A 186 -64.93 11.66 -7.58
C SER A 186 -66.03 10.93 -8.34
N LEU A 187 -66.30 9.65 -8.01
CA LEU A 187 -67.40 8.89 -8.60
C LEU A 187 -68.77 9.49 -8.27
N ARG A 188 -69.01 9.86 -7.01
CA ARG A 188 -70.28 10.50 -6.61
C ARG A 188 -70.49 11.86 -7.28
N LEU A 189 -69.44 12.67 -7.37
CA LEU A 189 -69.50 13.95 -8.09
C LEU A 189 -69.77 13.75 -9.58
N GLY A 190 -69.23 12.69 -10.19
CA GLY A 190 -69.58 12.28 -11.56
C GLY A 190 -71.07 12.01 -11.71
N HIS A 191 -71.65 11.16 -10.85
CA HIS A 191 -73.08 10.89 -10.85
C HIS A 191 -73.94 12.14 -10.59
N MET A 192 -73.55 12.98 -9.62
CA MET A 192 -74.24 14.25 -9.36
C MET A 192 -74.20 15.18 -10.58
N SER A 193 -73.09 15.23 -11.31
CA SER A 193 -72.98 16.00 -12.55
C SER A 193 -73.93 15.47 -13.63
N GLU A 194 -74.04 14.16 -13.79
CA GLU A 194 -74.98 13.54 -14.73
C GLU A 194 -76.43 13.85 -14.36
N ASP A 195 -76.77 13.79 -13.08
CA ASP A 195 -78.11 14.13 -12.58
C ASP A 195 -78.45 15.61 -12.81
N ILE A 196 -77.48 16.53 -12.60
CA ILE A 196 -77.67 17.95 -12.89
C ILE A 196 -77.94 18.17 -14.38
N VAL A 197 -77.16 17.53 -15.26
CA VAL A 197 -77.40 17.62 -16.73
C VAL A 197 -78.78 17.08 -17.10
N ARG A 198 -79.24 16.00 -16.47
CA ARG A 198 -80.59 15.46 -16.69
C ARG A 198 -81.68 16.43 -16.20
N ILE A 199 -81.48 17.09 -15.05
CA ILE A 199 -82.41 18.09 -14.52
C ILE A 199 -82.48 19.29 -15.47
N ASP A 200 -81.33 19.77 -15.95
CA ASP A 200 -81.25 20.88 -16.91
C ASP A 200 -82.03 20.57 -18.19
N GLY A 201 -81.84 19.38 -18.77
CA GLY A 201 -82.63 18.93 -19.93
C GLY A 201 -84.14 18.87 -19.66
N ARG A 202 -84.58 18.43 -18.47
CA ARG A 202 -86.01 18.46 -18.09
C ARG A 202 -86.54 19.88 -17.93
N MET A 203 -85.73 20.81 -17.44
CA MET A 203 -86.09 22.22 -17.33
C MET A 203 -86.22 22.87 -18.71
N ASP A 204 -85.33 22.56 -19.65
CA ASP A 204 -85.43 22.99 -21.04
C ASP A 204 -86.69 22.46 -21.73
N ASP A 205 -87.05 21.20 -21.49
CA ASP A 205 -88.30 20.61 -21.97
C ASP A 205 -89.54 21.34 -21.40
N LEU A 206 -89.55 21.62 -20.10
CA LEU A 206 -90.61 22.40 -19.46
C LEU A 206 -90.70 23.82 -20.04
N ALA A 207 -89.57 24.48 -20.27
CA ALA A 207 -89.51 25.80 -20.87
C ALA A 207 -90.08 25.80 -22.29
N ARG A 208 -89.77 24.77 -23.09
CA ARG A 208 -90.36 24.57 -24.43
C ARG A 208 -91.88 24.36 -24.37
N ASN A 209 -92.35 23.46 -23.51
CA ASN A 209 -93.79 23.20 -23.35
C ASN A 209 -94.59 24.45 -22.91
N LEU A 210 -94.04 25.25 -21.99
CA LEU A 210 -94.66 26.53 -21.58
C LEU A 210 -94.73 27.53 -22.74
N LYS A 211 -93.69 27.58 -23.59
CA LYS A 211 -93.68 28.43 -24.78
C LYS A 211 -94.73 27.99 -25.80
N ASP A 212 -94.88 26.69 -26.03
CA ASP A 212 -95.88 26.13 -26.94
C ASP A 212 -97.30 26.39 -26.44
N LEU A 213 -97.56 26.20 -25.14
CA LEU A 213 -98.84 26.55 -24.51
C LEU A 213 -99.17 28.04 -24.66
N SER A 214 -98.19 28.92 -24.47
CA SER A 214 -98.35 30.37 -24.67
C SER A 214 -98.67 30.72 -26.12
N CYS A 215 -98.03 30.04 -27.09
CA CYS A 215 -98.33 30.24 -28.52
C CYS A 215 -99.73 29.76 -28.87
N HIS A 216 -100.18 28.63 -28.31
CA HIS A 216 -101.52 28.10 -28.53
C HIS A 216 -102.62 29.00 -27.94
N ASN A 217 -102.35 29.61 -26.79
CA ASN A 217 -103.28 30.55 -26.14
C ASN A 217 -103.37 31.91 -26.86
N ARG A 218 -102.40 32.24 -27.74
CA ARG A 218 -102.37 33.48 -28.52
C ARG A 218 -103.05 33.37 -29.89
N GLN A 219 -103.39 32.16 -30.32
CA GLN A 219 -104.05 31.85 -31.60
C GLN A 219 -105.56 31.58 -31.46
N ARG A 220 -106.10 31.66 -30.24
CA ARG A 220 -107.53 31.60 -29.92
C ARG A 220 -108.04 32.98 -29.55
#